data_AF-A0AAW1TIH4-F1
#
_entry.id   AF-A0AAW1TIH4-F1
#
_cell.length_a   1.000
_cell.length_b   1.000
_cell.length_c   1.000
_cell.angle_alpha   90.00
_cell.angle_beta   90.00
_cell.angle_gamma   90.00
#
_symmetry.space_group_name_H-M   'P 1'
#
loop_
_entity.id
_entity.type
_entity.pdbx_description
1 polymer ?
#
loop_
_entity_poly.entity_id
_entity_poly.type
_entity_poly.pdbx_seq_one_letter_code
_entity_poly.pdbx_strand_id
1 'polypeptide(L)'
;MFLTGFIFASGLVYLICLQGELMPPYGNAGVAVFAGVLFGLITMLVQYVGLFMGGLHTGSLLGLAGLLAADHFMNTSPKGSVWMCVGVLLTSALVVAIFNLYFRKGLTIIGTSVYGGAILTACMDYFVERLSMIVWLWHRVSLRPVEPPPCWFSWIVLGAWPSFFIVGMIIQCGITGRGLYHDDVEAGRKKPRGPSVRGQTRAERAEMRQKKYRYLYQVRTAHGDVISQNFVQALQKKEAENQGAGECSTLQSDATNLTILPDTHLSVLTESEDDSQTEIRQPRR
;
A
#
# COMPACT_ATOMS: atom_id res chain seq x y z
N MET A 1 -3.72 -11.54 0.03
CA MET A 1 -3.37 -11.36 1.46
C MET A 1 -4.18 -12.27 2.37
N PHE A 2 -5.52 -12.29 2.30
CA PHE A 2 -6.34 -13.24 3.08
C PHE A 2 -5.95 -14.69 2.83
N LEU A 3 -5.98 -15.13 1.56
CA LEU A 3 -5.73 -16.53 1.18
C LEU A 3 -4.35 -17.04 1.63
N THR A 4 -3.31 -16.23 1.48
CA THR A 4 -1.94 -16.58 1.89
C THR A 4 -1.85 -16.78 3.41
N GLY A 5 -2.48 -15.89 4.19
CA GLY A 5 -2.57 -16.07 5.64
C GLY A 5 -3.38 -17.31 6.02
N PHE A 6 -4.55 -17.49 5.39
CA PHE A 6 -5.43 -18.63 5.62
C PHE A 6 -4.71 -19.97 5.39
N ILE A 7 -4.04 -20.14 4.25
CA ILE A 7 -3.34 -21.38 3.89
C ILE A 7 -2.20 -21.66 4.87
N PHE A 8 -1.42 -20.64 5.24
CA PHE A 8 -0.32 -20.82 6.18
C PHE A 8 -0.78 -21.25 7.57
N ALA A 9 -1.71 -20.50 8.17
CA ALA A 9 -2.15 -20.77 9.53
C ALA A 9 -2.96 -22.07 9.61
N SER A 10 -3.83 -22.35 8.63
CA SER A 10 -4.54 -23.63 8.60
C SER A 10 -3.59 -24.81 8.42
N GLY A 11 -2.63 -24.73 7.50
CA GLY A 11 -1.63 -25.80 7.29
C GLY A 11 -0.75 -26.02 8.52
N LEU A 12 -0.24 -24.95 9.12
CA LEU A 12 0.62 -25.02 10.31
C LEU A 12 -0.12 -25.60 11.51
N VAL A 13 -1.32 -25.10 11.80
CA VAL A 13 -2.14 -25.60 12.92
C VAL A 13 -2.57 -27.05 12.67
N TYR A 14 -2.94 -27.40 11.44
CA TYR A 14 -3.28 -28.80 11.12
C TYR A 14 -2.09 -29.74 11.34
N LEU A 15 -0.88 -29.37 10.91
CA LEU A 15 0.33 -30.17 11.16
C LEU A 15 0.64 -30.32 12.65
N ILE A 16 0.45 -29.27 13.45
CA ILE A 16 0.61 -29.33 14.91
C ILE A 16 -0.42 -30.28 15.53
N CYS A 17 -1.68 -30.19 15.09
CA CYS A 17 -2.75 -31.07 15.57
C CYS A 17 -2.50 -32.55 15.23
N LEU A 18 -1.91 -32.83 14.07
CA LEU A 18 -1.52 -34.18 13.67
C LEU A 18 -0.38 -34.74 14.54
N GLN A 19 0.58 -33.91 14.93
CA GLN A 19 1.70 -34.35 15.79
C GLN A 19 1.26 -34.68 17.22
N GLY A 20 0.32 -33.92 17.78
CA GLY A 20 -0.10 -34.10 19.16
C GLY A 20 -1.29 -35.04 19.39
N GLU A 21 -1.80 -35.72 18.35
CA GLU A 21 -3.01 -36.58 18.38
C GLU A 21 -4.17 -35.98 19.22
N LEU A 22 -4.38 -34.66 19.14
CA LEU A 22 -5.21 -33.94 20.11
C LEU A 22 -6.71 -34.28 20.01
N MET A 23 -7.23 -34.45 18.80
CA MET A 23 -8.66 -34.62 18.51
C MET A 23 -8.90 -35.57 17.31
N PRO A 24 -10.14 -36.05 17.11
CA PRO A 24 -10.55 -36.76 15.90
C PRO A 24 -10.24 -35.94 14.62
N PRO A 25 -10.07 -36.59 13.46
CA PRO A 25 -9.61 -35.93 12.23
C PRO A 25 -10.47 -34.73 11.80
N TYR A 26 -11.80 -34.83 11.97
CA TYR A 26 -12.71 -33.72 11.70
C TYR A 26 -12.55 -32.54 12.67
N GLY A 27 -12.21 -32.80 13.93
CA GLY A 27 -11.92 -31.77 14.93
C GLY A 27 -10.62 -31.03 14.63
N ASN A 28 -9.57 -31.77 14.27
CA ASN A 28 -8.29 -31.19 13.84
C ASN A 28 -8.47 -30.29 12.61
N ALA A 29 -9.24 -30.74 11.63
CA ALA A 29 -9.57 -29.93 10.45
C ALA A 29 -10.36 -28.67 10.83
N GLY A 30 -11.37 -28.79 11.70
CA GLY A 30 -12.19 -27.66 12.14
C GLY A 30 -11.39 -26.57 12.86
N VAL A 31 -10.53 -26.96 13.81
CA VAL A 31 -9.68 -26.01 14.55
C VAL A 31 -8.65 -25.36 13.62
N ALA A 32 -8.04 -26.12 12.71
CA ALA A 32 -7.12 -25.60 11.72
C ALA A 32 -7.78 -24.59 10.76
N VAL A 33 -8.98 -24.89 10.25
CA VAL A 33 -9.73 -23.96 9.39
C VAL A 33 -10.11 -22.70 10.16
N PHE A 34 -10.58 -22.82 11.40
CA PHE A 34 -10.92 -21.66 12.22
C PHE A 34 -9.71 -20.75 12.48
N ALA A 35 -8.58 -21.34 12.88
CA ALA A 35 -7.32 -20.60 13.05
C ALA A 35 -6.86 -19.93 11.74
N GLY A 36 -7.00 -20.65 10.62
CA GLY A 36 -6.76 -20.14 9.28
C GLY A 36 -7.63 -18.92 8.95
N VAL A 37 -8.94 -18.98 9.19
CA VAL A 37 -9.86 -17.86 8.93
C VAL A 37 -9.47 -16.65 9.79
N LEU A 38 -9.23 -16.85 11.09
CA LEU A 38 -8.85 -15.76 11.98
C LEU A 38 -7.55 -15.09 11.51
N PHE A 39 -6.51 -15.88 11.23
CA PHE A 39 -5.24 -15.33 10.78
C PHE A 39 -5.34 -14.69 9.39
N GLY A 40 -6.10 -15.29 8.46
CA GLY A 40 -6.39 -14.71 7.15
C GLY A 40 -7.12 -13.36 7.23
N LEU A 41 -8.06 -13.22 8.16
CA LEU A 41 -8.72 -11.93 8.42
C LEU A 41 -7.72 -10.91 8.98
N ILE A 42 -6.84 -11.31 9.90
CA ILE A 42 -5.76 -10.45 10.43
C ILE A 42 -4.82 -10.00 9.31
N THR A 43 -4.40 -10.89 8.41
CA THR A 43 -3.51 -10.54 7.29
C THR A 43 -4.19 -9.64 6.25
N MET A 44 -5.53 -9.62 6.20
CA MET A 44 -6.29 -8.69 5.37
C MET A 44 -6.47 -7.33 6.06
N LEU A 45 -6.70 -7.32 7.38
CA LEU A 45 -6.88 -6.11 8.17
C LEU A 45 -5.58 -5.31 8.32
N VAL A 46 -4.47 -5.99 8.60
CA VAL A 46 -3.16 -5.37 8.82
C VAL A 46 -2.29 -5.61 7.59
N GLN A 47 -2.26 -4.62 6.69
CA GLN A 47 -1.56 -4.72 5.41
C GLN A 47 -0.08 -5.11 5.55
N TYR A 48 0.61 -4.59 6.57
CA TYR A 48 2.01 -4.94 6.87
C TYR A 48 2.19 -6.42 7.20
N VAL A 49 1.26 -7.01 7.96
CA VAL A 49 1.28 -8.45 8.28
C VAL A 49 1.02 -9.26 7.00
N GLY A 50 0.07 -8.83 6.17
CA GLY A 50 -0.20 -9.46 4.88
C GLY A 50 1.00 -9.43 3.92
N LEU A 51 1.68 -8.29 3.82
CA LEU A 51 2.90 -8.11 3.00
C LEU A 51 4.06 -8.96 3.52
N PHE A 52 4.29 -8.95 4.83
CA PHE A 52 5.30 -9.79 5.48
C PHE A 52 5.02 -11.28 5.21
N MET A 53 3.77 -11.72 5.41
CA MET A 53 3.34 -13.09 5.15
C MET A 53 3.52 -13.48 3.68
N GLY A 54 3.16 -12.59 2.76
CA GLY A 54 3.39 -12.78 1.33
C GLY A 54 4.87 -12.95 0.99
N GLY A 55 5.73 -12.13 1.59
CA GLY A 55 7.18 -12.23 1.42
C GLY A 55 7.80 -13.48 2.06
N LEU A 56 7.27 -13.95 3.19
CA LEU A 56 7.68 -15.23 3.79
C LEU A 56 7.42 -16.40 2.85
N HIS A 57 6.23 -16.46 2.23
CA HIS A 57 5.90 -17.51 1.27
C HIS A 57 6.81 -17.48 0.04
N THR A 58 7.00 -16.30 -0.54
CA THR A 58 7.82 -16.17 -1.76
C THR A 58 9.29 -16.44 -1.48
N GLY A 59 9.81 -16.00 -0.33
CA GLY A 59 11.16 -16.32 0.11
C GLY A 59 11.35 -17.80 0.40
N SER A 60 10.36 -18.48 0.99
CA SER A 60 10.40 -19.94 1.19
C SER A 60 10.42 -20.69 -0.14
N LEU A 61 9.60 -20.28 -1.11
CA LEU A 61 9.59 -20.86 -2.46
C LEU A 61 10.91 -20.60 -3.21
N LEU A 62 11.48 -19.41 -3.07
CA LEU A 62 12.77 -19.06 -3.68
C LEU A 62 13.92 -19.84 -3.05
N GLY A 63 13.94 -19.97 -1.72
CA GLY A 63 14.91 -20.80 -1.01
C GLY A 63 14.83 -22.27 -1.41
N LEU A 64 13.60 -22.80 -1.54
CA LEU A 64 13.36 -24.15 -2.02
C LEU A 64 13.87 -24.36 -3.46
N ALA A 65 13.53 -23.45 -4.37
CA ALA A 65 14.01 -23.49 -5.75
C ALA A 65 15.54 -23.40 -5.82
N GLY A 66 16.14 -22.55 -4.98
CA GLY A 66 17.60 -22.43 -4.86
C GLY A 66 18.26 -23.70 -4.36
N LEU A 67 17.67 -24.38 -3.36
CA LEU A 67 18.16 -25.67 -2.87
C LEU A 67 18.06 -26.76 -3.95
N LEU A 68 16.95 -26.82 -4.68
CA LEU A 68 16.79 -27.78 -5.80
C LEU A 68 17.77 -27.50 -6.93
N ALA A 69 17.98 -26.24 -7.28
CA ALA A 69 18.94 -25.85 -8.30
C ALA A 69 20.38 -26.18 -7.86
N ALA A 70 20.74 -25.89 -6.61
CA ALA A 70 22.05 -26.22 -6.06
C ALA A 70 22.28 -27.74 -6.04
N ASP A 71 21.28 -28.52 -5.66
CA ASP A 71 21.31 -29.99 -5.71
C ASP A 71 21.51 -30.48 -7.16
N HIS A 72 20.81 -29.90 -8.13
CA HIS A 72 20.93 -30.25 -9.55
C HIS A 72 22.28 -29.88 -10.17
N PHE A 73 22.80 -28.67 -9.91
CA PHE A 73 24.03 -28.17 -10.54
C PHE A 73 25.31 -28.61 -9.82
N MET A 74 25.28 -28.67 -8.49
CA MET A 74 26.48 -28.93 -7.69
C MET A 74 26.59 -30.39 -7.26
N ASN A 75 25.68 -31.29 -7.72
CA ASN A 75 25.61 -32.69 -7.30
C ASN A 75 25.84 -32.85 -5.79
N THR A 76 25.33 -31.90 -5.00
CA THR A 76 25.56 -31.85 -3.57
C THR A 76 24.69 -32.93 -2.95
N SER A 77 25.23 -34.14 -2.89
CA SER A 77 24.58 -35.28 -2.27
C SER A 77 23.98 -34.85 -0.93
N PRO A 78 22.72 -35.20 -0.63
CA PRO A 78 22.00 -34.76 0.58
C PRO A 78 22.59 -35.46 1.81
N LYS A 79 23.81 -35.08 2.17
CA LYS A 79 24.53 -35.44 3.39
C LYS A 79 24.57 -34.26 4.37
N GLY A 80 23.95 -33.14 4.00
CA GLY A 80 23.82 -31.97 4.85
C GLY A 80 22.93 -32.25 6.06
N SER A 81 23.21 -31.58 7.17
CA SER A 81 22.36 -31.60 8.36
C SER A 81 21.00 -30.93 8.05
N VAL A 82 19.90 -31.47 8.58
CA VAL A 82 18.53 -30.90 8.46
C VAL A 82 18.50 -29.42 8.86
N TRP A 83 19.31 -29.05 9.86
CA TRP A 83 19.45 -27.68 10.33
C TRP A 83 19.95 -26.70 9.26
N MET A 84 20.76 -27.16 8.30
CA MET A 84 21.22 -26.32 7.19
C MET A 84 20.07 -26.03 6.22
N CYS A 85 19.26 -27.04 5.89
CA CYS A 85 18.06 -26.87 5.05
C CYS A 85 17.08 -25.88 5.70
N VAL A 86 16.77 -26.10 6.98
CA VAL A 86 15.91 -25.20 7.76
C VAL A 86 16.50 -23.80 7.83
N GLY A 87 17.80 -23.67 8.09
CA GLY A 87 18.49 -22.38 8.14
C GLY A 87 18.42 -21.62 6.82
N VAL A 88 18.65 -22.28 5.68
CA VAL A 88 18.55 -21.66 4.35
C VAL A 88 17.12 -21.23 4.03
N LEU A 89 16.13 -22.09 4.30
CA LEU A 89 14.72 -21.75 4.08
C LEU A 89 14.27 -20.58 4.96
N LEU A 90 14.64 -20.57 6.24
CA LEU A 90 14.24 -19.51 7.17
C LEU A 90 14.94 -18.18 6.86
N THR A 91 16.23 -18.20 6.53
CA THR A 91 16.98 -16.99 6.17
C THR A 91 16.48 -16.39 4.86
N SER A 92 16.29 -17.21 3.82
CA SER A 92 15.72 -16.74 2.55
C SER A 92 14.29 -16.22 2.71
N ALA A 93 13.44 -16.89 3.50
CA ALA A 93 12.10 -16.42 3.83
C ALA A 93 12.13 -15.05 4.53
N LEU A 94 12.95 -14.87 5.56
CA LEU A 94 13.03 -13.61 6.31
C LEU A 94 13.61 -12.46 5.48
N VAL A 95 14.68 -12.72 4.71
CA VAL A 95 15.29 -11.69 3.85
C VAL A 95 14.29 -11.19 2.81
N VAL A 96 13.60 -12.10 2.11
CA VAL A 96 12.59 -11.72 1.13
C VAL A 96 11.38 -11.08 1.79
N ALA A 97 10.97 -11.53 2.98
CA ALA A 97 9.89 -10.91 3.75
C ALA A 97 10.18 -9.44 4.11
N ILE A 98 11.38 -9.17 4.63
CA ILE A 98 11.84 -7.82 4.93
C ILE A 98 11.94 -6.99 3.65
N PHE A 99 12.54 -7.54 2.59
CA PHE A 99 12.68 -6.84 1.32
C PHE A 99 11.31 -6.47 0.71
N ASN A 100 10.31 -7.35 0.85
CA ASN A 100 8.93 -7.10 0.43
C ASN A 100 8.28 -5.91 1.16
N LEU A 101 8.63 -5.68 2.43
CA LEU A 101 8.17 -4.51 3.18
C LEU A 101 8.76 -3.19 2.65
N TYR A 102 10.00 -3.22 2.16
CA TYR A 102 10.67 -2.03 1.57
C TYR A 102 10.19 -1.73 0.15
N PHE A 103 10.10 -2.73 -0.73
CA PHE A 103 9.72 -2.54 -2.15
C PHE A 103 8.32 -3.06 -2.45
N ARG A 104 7.32 -2.48 -1.76
CA ARG A 104 5.93 -2.97 -1.74
C ARG A 104 5.31 -3.17 -3.12
N LYS A 105 5.43 -2.20 -4.04
CA LYS A 105 4.73 -2.26 -5.34
C LYS A 105 5.28 -3.37 -6.25
N GLY A 106 6.59 -3.40 -6.46
CA GLY A 106 7.22 -4.36 -7.39
C GLY A 106 7.28 -5.78 -6.85
N LEU A 107 7.69 -5.96 -5.60
CA LEU A 107 7.84 -7.29 -5.01
C LEU A 107 6.50 -7.95 -4.70
N THR A 108 5.45 -7.19 -4.44
CA THR A 108 4.12 -7.78 -4.31
C THR A 108 3.67 -8.38 -5.63
N ILE A 109 3.85 -7.68 -6.76
CA ILE A 109 3.50 -8.20 -8.09
C ILE A 109 4.29 -9.49 -8.38
N ILE A 110 5.62 -9.43 -8.26
CA ILE A 110 6.47 -10.62 -8.48
C ILE A 110 6.04 -11.75 -7.55
N GLY A 111 5.84 -11.45 -6.27
CA GLY A 111 5.46 -12.41 -5.25
C GLY A 111 4.11 -13.08 -5.49
N THR A 112 3.10 -12.30 -5.87
CA THR A 112 1.77 -12.84 -6.20
C THR A 112 1.79 -13.68 -7.46
N SER A 113 2.63 -13.35 -8.44
CA SER A 113 2.81 -14.17 -9.64
C SER A 113 3.49 -15.50 -9.31
N VAL A 114 4.60 -15.48 -8.56
CA VAL A 114 5.34 -16.69 -8.16
C VAL A 114 4.44 -17.62 -7.35
N TYR A 115 3.74 -17.08 -6.36
CA TYR A 115 2.86 -17.85 -5.48
C TYR A 115 1.64 -18.39 -6.23
N GLY A 116 1.02 -17.58 -7.10
CA GLY A 116 -0.09 -18.03 -7.95
C GLY A 116 0.34 -19.15 -8.91
N GLY A 117 1.52 -19.01 -9.53
CA GLY A 117 2.11 -20.05 -10.36
C GLY A 117 2.39 -21.34 -9.58
N ALA A 118 2.85 -21.25 -8.33
CA ALA A 118 3.07 -22.41 -7.48
C ALA A 118 1.75 -23.15 -7.17
N ILE A 119 0.68 -22.41 -6.86
CA ILE A 119 -0.66 -22.99 -6.65
C ILE A 119 -1.16 -23.67 -7.92
N LEU A 120 -1.07 -23.00 -9.08
CA LEU A 120 -1.52 -23.59 -10.35
C LEU A 120 -0.73 -24.85 -10.72
N THR A 121 0.58 -24.85 -10.48
CA THR A 121 1.43 -26.03 -10.68
C THR A 121 1.03 -27.17 -9.74
N ALA A 122 0.76 -26.86 -8.47
CA ALA A 122 0.28 -27.84 -7.50
C ALA A 122 -1.09 -28.43 -7.89
N CYS A 123 -2.02 -27.59 -8.41
CA CYS A 123 -3.29 -28.06 -8.94
C CYS A 123 -3.08 -28.99 -10.15
N MET A 124 -2.17 -28.63 -11.06
CA MET A 124 -1.84 -29.46 -12.22
C MET A 124 -1.23 -30.80 -11.77
N ASP A 125 -0.31 -30.79 -10.81
CA ASP A 125 0.30 -31.99 -10.21
C ASP A 125 -0.76 -32.91 -9.55
N TYR A 126 -1.75 -32.32 -8.87
CA TYR A 126 -2.87 -33.08 -8.31
C TYR A 126 -3.67 -33.83 -9.39
N PHE A 127 -4.04 -33.15 -10.47
CA PHE A 127 -4.87 -33.75 -11.51
C PHE A 127 -4.12 -34.78 -12.34
N VAL A 128 -2.82 -34.60 -12.58
CA VAL A 128 -2.08 -35.50 -13.46
C VAL A 128 -1.39 -36.64 -12.70
N GLU A 129 -0.74 -36.35 -11.57
CA GLU A 129 0.12 -37.31 -10.87
C GLU A 129 -0.32 -37.57 -9.41
N ARG A 130 -1.50 -37.09 -8.99
CA ARG A 130 -1.99 -37.19 -7.60
C ARG A 130 -0.97 -36.68 -6.56
N LEU A 131 -0.32 -35.54 -6.84
CA LEU A 131 0.66 -34.86 -5.97
C LEU A 131 2.03 -35.56 -5.84
N SER A 132 2.39 -36.43 -6.78
CA SER A 132 3.69 -37.13 -6.77
C SER A 132 4.87 -36.17 -6.70
N MET A 133 4.84 -35.06 -7.45
CA MET A 133 5.92 -34.08 -7.45
C MET A 133 6.06 -33.37 -6.10
N ILE A 134 4.93 -32.97 -5.49
CA ILE A 134 4.92 -32.34 -4.17
C ILE A 134 5.43 -33.29 -3.07
N VAL A 135 5.08 -34.57 -3.14
CA VAL A 135 5.59 -35.59 -2.19
C VAL A 135 7.10 -35.77 -2.35
N TRP A 136 7.59 -35.86 -3.59
CA TRP A 136 9.03 -35.93 -3.87
C TRP A 136 9.76 -34.70 -3.33
N LEU A 137 9.21 -33.50 -3.53
CA LEU A 137 9.75 -32.25 -3.03
C LEU A 137 9.78 -32.21 -1.49
N TRP A 138 8.72 -32.72 -0.84
CA TRP A 138 8.65 -32.85 0.61
C TRP A 138 9.72 -33.80 1.16
N HIS A 139 9.97 -34.93 0.49
CA HIS A 139 11.03 -35.87 0.86
C HIS A 139 12.42 -35.24 0.74
N ARG A 140 12.65 -34.44 -0.31
CA ARG A 140 13.89 -33.67 -0.48
C ARG A 140 14.11 -32.66 0.65
N VAL A 141 13.09 -31.87 0.99
CA VAL A 141 13.16 -30.89 2.09
C VAL A 141 13.37 -31.57 3.44
N SER A 142 12.72 -32.70 3.66
CA SER A 142 12.83 -33.49 4.90
C SER A 142 14.11 -34.33 4.98
N LEU A 143 14.98 -34.27 3.96
CA LEU A 143 16.21 -35.06 3.84
C LEU A 143 16.00 -36.56 4.11
N ARG A 144 14.83 -37.10 3.75
CA ARG A 144 14.55 -38.53 3.86
C ARG A 144 15.23 -39.27 2.70
N PRO A 145 15.71 -40.51 2.91
CA PRO A 145 16.30 -41.30 1.84
C PRO A 145 15.29 -41.47 0.69
N VAL A 146 15.74 -41.12 -0.50
CA VAL A 146 14.91 -40.92 -1.69
C VAL A 146 14.63 -42.24 -2.41
N GLU A 147 13.35 -42.49 -2.70
CA GLU A 147 12.83 -43.44 -3.69
C GLU A 147 13.15 -42.96 -5.12
N PRO A 148 13.16 -43.82 -6.16
CA PRO A 148 13.66 -43.49 -7.50
C PRO A 148 13.14 -42.15 -8.08
N PRO A 149 13.95 -41.47 -8.91
CA PRO A 149 13.60 -40.16 -9.45
C PRO A 149 12.23 -40.22 -10.16
N PRO A 150 11.44 -39.14 -10.05
CA PRO A 150 10.12 -39.13 -10.63
C PRO A 150 10.23 -39.25 -12.16
N CYS A 151 9.17 -39.77 -12.78
CA CYS A 151 9.12 -40.01 -14.22
C CYS A 151 9.38 -38.71 -15.01
N TRP A 152 9.74 -38.84 -16.28
CA TRP A 152 9.99 -37.69 -17.16
C TRP A 152 8.82 -36.69 -17.20
N PHE A 153 7.58 -37.18 -17.02
CA PHE A 153 6.40 -36.34 -16.97
C PHE A 153 6.39 -35.37 -15.78
N SER A 154 6.86 -35.80 -14.60
CA SER A 154 6.95 -34.94 -13.40
C SER A 154 7.91 -33.76 -13.59
N TRP A 155 8.95 -33.94 -14.40
CA TRP A 155 9.85 -32.85 -14.79
C TRP A 155 9.17 -31.80 -15.67
N ILE A 156 8.21 -32.20 -16.51
CA ILE A 156 7.37 -31.28 -17.29
C ILE A 156 6.44 -30.50 -16.35
N VAL A 157 5.86 -31.18 -15.36
CA VAL A 157 5.02 -30.54 -14.33
C VAL A 157 5.82 -29.49 -13.56
N LEU A 158 7.04 -29.82 -13.13
CA LEU A 158 7.95 -28.87 -12.49
C LEU A 158 8.34 -27.71 -13.42
N GLY A 159 8.59 -28.01 -14.71
CA GLY A 159 8.89 -27.01 -15.75
C GLY A 159 7.73 -26.07 -16.11
N ALA A 160 6.50 -26.41 -15.72
CA ALA A 160 5.33 -25.54 -15.93
C ALA A 160 5.28 -24.37 -14.94
N TRP A 161 5.95 -24.47 -13.79
CA TRP A 161 5.92 -23.39 -12.80
C TRP A 161 6.47 -22.05 -13.32
N PRO A 162 7.65 -22.01 -13.98
CA PRO A 162 8.13 -20.79 -14.65
C PRO A 162 7.18 -20.23 -15.70
N SER A 163 6.46 -21.08 -16.45
CA SER A 163 5.53 -20.59 -17.48
C SER A 163 4.33 -19.88 -16.85
N PHE A 164 3.74 -20.45 -15.78
CA PHE A 164 2.68 -19.79 -15.03
C PHE A 164 3.15 -18.51 -14.35
N PHE A 165 4.39 -18.47 -13.85
CA PHE A 165 4.99 -17.25 -13.34
C PHE A 165 5.11 -16.15 -14.40
N ILE A 166 5.59 -16.48 -15.62
CA ILE A 166 5.70 -15.51 -16.70
C ILE A 166 4.32 -14.99 -17.11
N VAL A 167 3.34 -15.87 -17.26
CA VAL A 167 1.95 -15.49 -17.59
C VAL A 167 1.37 -14.61 -16.49
N GLY A 168 1.48 -15.00 -15.22
CA GLY A 168 1.02 -14.21 -14.09
C GLY A 168 1.70 -12.84 -14.01
N MET A 169 2.99 -12.77 -14.35
CA MET A 169 3.77 -11.55 -14.37
C MET A 169 3.29 -10.61 -15.47
N ILE A 170 3.08 -11.13 -16.70
CA ILE A 170 2.52 -10.36 -17.83
C ILE A 170 1.13 -9.82 -17.47
N ILE A 171 0.26 -10.67 -16.91
CA ILE A 171 -1.10 -10.28 -16.50
C ILE A 171 -1.05 -9.20 -15.43
N GLN A 172 -0.25 -9.39 -14.37
CA GLN A 172 -0.19 -8.43 -13.27
C GLN A 172 0.52 -7.13 -13.67
N CYS A 173 1.52 -7.15 -14.53
CA CYS A 173 2.10 -5.89 -15.03
C CYS A 173 1.21 -5.21 -16.07
N GLY A 174 0.49 -5.95 -16.90
CA GLY A 174 -0.46 -5.40 -17.87
C GLY A 174 -1.70 -4.79 -17.22
N ILE A 175 -2.23 -5.43 -16.17
CA ILE A 175 -3.49 -5.05 -15.52
C ILE A 175 -3.24 -4.22 -14.26
N THR A 176 -2.42 -4.72 -13.34
CA THR A 176 -2.15 -4.06 -12.04
C THR A 176 -1.18 -2.88 -12.19
N GLY A 177 -0.21 -2.97 -13.12
CA GLY A 177 0.75 -1.89 -13.38
C GLY A 177 0.17 -0.65 -14.07
N ARG A 178 -0.99 -0.78 -14.72
CA ARG A 178 -1.72 0.34 -15.37
C ARG A 178 -2.78 0.97 -14.48
N GLY A 179 -3.00 0.42 -13.28
CA GLY A 179 -3.92 0.94 -12.28
C GLY A 179 -3.33 2.15 -11.55
N LEU A 180 -3.86 3.33 -11.87
CA LEU A 180 -3.77 4.61 -11.15
C LEU A 180 -2.97 4.61 -9.82
N TYR A 181 -1.94 5.47 -9.81
CA TYR A 181 -1.25 6.05 -8.65
C TYR A 181 -2.09 6.09 -7.35
N HIS A 182 -1.98 5.04 -6.52
CA HIS A 182 -2.29 5.11 -5.10
C HIS A 182 -1.07 5.65 -4.33
N ASP A 183 -0.67 6.89 -4.61
CA ASP A 183 0.20 7.67 -3.69
C ASP A 183 -0.63 8.61 -2.78
N ASP A 184 -1.96 8.65 -2.92
CA ASP A 184 -2.82 9.60 -2.21
C ASP A 184 -3.48 9.07 -0.93
N VAL A 185 -3.28 7.79 -0.55
CA VAL A 185 -3.96 7.22 0.64
C VAL A 185 -3.04 7.11 1.87
N GLU A 186 -1.72 6.96 1.71
CA GLU A 186 -0.78 6.92 2.85
C GLU A 186 -0.20 8.31 3.20
N ALA A 187 -0.30 9.30 2.31
CA ALA A 187 0.05 10.68 2.60
C ALA A 187 -1.21 11.49 2.96
N GLY A 188 -1.69 11.35 4.20
CA GLY A 188 -2.90 12.01 4.73
C GLY A 188 -2.91 13.55 4.75
N ARG A 189 -2.27 14.25 3.80
CA ARG A 189 -2.35 15.72 3.70
C ARG A 189 -1.81 16.30 2.40
N LYS A 190 -2.23 15.86 1.21
CA LYS A 190 -2.04 16.70 0.01
C LYS A 190 -3.34 16.81 -0.78
N LYS A 191 -3.93 18.01 -0.73
CA LYS A 191 -4.99 18.43 -1.65
C LYS A 191 -4.59 18.04 -3.08
N PRO A 192 -5.53 17.60 -3.93
CA PRO A 192 -5.22 17.35 -5.33
C PRO A 192 -4.56 18.60 -5.89
N ARG A 193 -3.31 18.48 -6.36
CA ARG A 193 -2.75 19.50 -7.23
C ARG A 193 -3.58 19.43 -8.49
N GLY A 194 -4.53 20.37 -8.60
CA GLY A 194 -5.26 20.62 -9.83
C GLY A 194 -4.27 20.80 -10.99
N PRO A 195 -4.73 20.62 -12.25
CA PRO A 195 -3.88 20.69 -13.41
C PRO A 195 -3.00 21.93 -13.35
N SER A 196 -1.70 21.74 -13.60
CA SER A 196 -0.74 22.84 -13.74
C SER A 196 -1.25 23.77 -14.84
N VAL A 197 -1.95 24.83 -14.45
CA VAL A 197 -2.43 25.86 -15.38
C VAL A 197 -1.23 26.75 -15.72
N ARG A 198 -0.34 26.18 -16.54
CA ARG A 198 0.79 26.86 -17.14
C ARG A 198 0.21 27.71 -18.28
N GLY A 199 -0.13 28.95 -17.96
CA GLY A 199 -0.71 29.90 -18.92
C GLY A 199 -1.80 30.82 -18.37
N GLN A 200 -2.16 30.71 -17.10
CA GLN A 200 -3.15 31.62 -16.52
C GLN A 200 -2.59 33.03 -16.34
N THR A 201 -3.13 33.98 -17.09
CA THR A 201 -2.84 35.40 -17.00
C THR A 201 -3.01 35.92 -15.57
N ARG A 202 -2.21 36.92 -15.16
CA ARG A 202 -2.24 37.51 -13.80
C ARG A 202 -3.65 37.93 -13.37
N ALA A 203 -4.48 38.38 -14.32
CA ALA A 203 -5.89 38.71 -14.13
C ALA A 203 -6.76 37.51 -13.73
N GLU A 204 -6.59 36.36 -14.38
CA GLU A 204 -7.38 35.15 -14.14
C GLU A 204 -7.06 34.55 -12.75
N ARG A 205 -5.80 34.65 -12.31
CA ARG A 205 -5.40 34.31 -10.93
C ARG A 205 -6.02 35.24 -9.90
N ALA A 206 -6.16 36.53 -10.21
CA ALA A 206 -6.81 37.49 -9.31
C ALA A 206 -8.32 37.21 -9.21
N GLU A 207 -8.97 36.87 -10.32
CA GLU A 207 -10.39 36.52 -10.37
C GLU A 207 -10.69 35.22 -9.58
N MET A 208 -9.85 34.19 -9.73
CA MET A 208 -9.93 32.95 -8.95
C MET A 208 -9.78 33.21 -7.44
N ARG A 209 -8.85 34.09 -7.05
CA ARG A 209 -8.69 34.52 -5.65
C ARG A 209 -9.94 35.24 -5.16
N GLN A 210 -10.49 36.18 -5.93
CA GLN A 210 -11.70 36.91 -5.59
C GLN A 210 -12.92 35.99 -5.43
N LYS A 211 -13.12 35.02 -6.33
CA LYS A 211 -14.19 34.01 -6.22
C LYS A 211 -14.06 33.19 -4.95
N LYS A 212 -12.84 32.78 -4.60
CA LYS A 212 -12.56 32.05 -3.36
C LYS A 212 -12.83 32.90 -2.11
N TYR A 213 -12.41 34.16 -2.08
CA TYR A 213 -12.72 35.08 -0.98
C TYR A 213 -14.22 35.33 -0.85
N ARG A 214 -14.93 35.53 -1.98
CA ARG A 214 -16.39 35.69 -2.00
C ARG A 214 -17.09 34.46 -1.43
N TYR A 215 -16.69 33.26 -1.86
CA TYR A 215 -17.23 32.01 -1.33
C TYR A 215 -16.98 31.86 0.17
N LEU A 216 -15.76 32.13 0.65
CA LEU A 216 -15.43 32.07 2.08
C LEU A 216 -16.20 33.11 2.91
N TYR A 217 -16.40 34.31 2.37
CA TYR A 217 -17.27 35.33 2.99
C TYR A 217 -18.70 34.83 3.07
N GLN A 218 -19.27 34.33 1.96
CA GLN A 218 -20.62 33.80 1.91
C GLN A 218 -20.84 32.61 2.85
N VAL A 219 -19.91 31.67 2.95
CA VAL A 219 -20.00 30.54 3.88
C VAL A 219 -19.96 31.02 5.32
N ARG A 220 -19.07 31.97 5.65
CA ARG A 220 -19.00 32.56 7.00
C ARG A 220 -20.27 33.33 7.36
N THR A 221 -20.86 34.06 6.43
CA THR A 221 -22.13 34.77 6.66
C THR A 221 -23.34 33.85 6.66
N ALA A 222 -23.33 32.80 5.84
CA ALA A 222 -24.43 31.83 5.74
C ALA A 222 -24.49 30.87 6.93
N HIS A 223 -23.34 30.56 7.54
CA HIS A 223 -23.30 29.75 8.75
C HIS A 223 -23.67 30.52 10.02
N GLY A 224 -23.94 31.83 9.88
CA GLY A 224 -24.39 32.71 10.96
C GLY A 224 -23.32 32.87 12.03
N ASP A 225 -22.58 33.99 11.98
CA ASP A 225 -21.84 34.42 13.16
C ASP A 225 -22.89 34.67 14.25
N VAL A 226 -22.87 33.86 15.33
CA VAL A 226 -23.82 34.02 16.44
C VAL A 226 -23.42 35.30 17.15
N ILE A 227 -24.03 36.41 16.73
CA ILE A 227 -23.90 37.68 17.45
C ILE A 227 -24.44 37.42 18.85
N SER A 228 -23.56 37.53 19.85
CA SER A 228 -23.97 37.37 21.24
C SER A 228 -25.07 38.40 21.55
N GLN A 229 -26.13 37.99 22.25
CA GLN A 229 -27.20 38.91 22.63
C GLN A 229 -26.66 40.15 23.37
N ASN A 230 -25.54 40.00 24.09
CA ASN A 230 -24.84 41.09 24.76
C ASN A 230 -24.29 42.14 23.78
N PHE A 231 -23.83 41.76 22.58
CA PHE A 231 -23.36 42.71 21.57
C PHE A 231 -24.52 43.50 20.94
N VAL A 232 -25.66 42.83 20.69
CA VAL A 232 -26.89 43.49 20.21
C VAL A 232 -27.42 44.46 21.27
N GLN A 233 -27.46 44.05 22.54
CA GLN A 233 -27.88 44.91 23.63
C GLN A 233 -26.92 46.08 23.87
N ALA A 234 -25.61 45.89 23.70
CA ALA A 234 -24.63 46.97 23.79
C ALA A 234 -24.80 48.00 22.67
N LEU A 235 -25.12 47.56 21.44
CA LEU A 235 -25.46 48.47 20.33
C LEU A 235 -26.75 49.24 20.62
N GLN A 236 -27.81 48.56 21.04
CA GLN A 236 -29.08 49.21 21.40
C GLN A 236 -28.92 50.18 22.57
N LYS A 237 -28.11 49.83 23.57
CA LYS A 237 -27.80 50.71 24.70
C LYS A 237 -27.00 51.93 24.25
N LYS A 238 -26.03 51.75 23.35
CA LYS A 238 -25.25 52.86 22.78
C LYS A 238 -26.11 53.75 21.89
N GLU A 239 -27.07 53.19 21.17
CA GLU A 239 -28.04 53.93 20.34
C GLU A 239 -29.05 54.69 21.22
N ALA A 240 -29.48 54.11 22.34
CA ALA A 240 -30.29 54.78 23.36
C ALA A 240 -29.51 55.87 24.11
N GLU A 241 -28.22 55.68 24.38
CA GLU A 241 -27.33 56.73 24.93
C GLU A 241 -27.06 57.85 23.91
N ASN A 242 -27.21 57.58 22.60
CA ASN A 242 -27.04 58.57 21.54
C ASN A 242 -28.33 59.30 21.14
N GLN A 243 -29.48 59.02 21.79
CA GLN A 243 -30.74 59.77 21.62
C GLN A 243 -30.73 61.13 22.35
N GLY A 244 -29.57 61.79 22.37
CA GLY A 244 -29.39 63.16 22.86
C GLY A 244 -28.99 64.17 21.78
N ALA A 245 -28.76 63.76 20.52
CA ALA A 245 -28.41 64.71 19.47
C ALA A 245 -28.85 64.27 18.06
N GLY A 246 -29.87 64.95 17.54
CA GLY A 246 -30.08 65.37 16.14
C GLY A 246 -29.80 64.39 14.98
N GLU A 247 -30.90 63.96 14.35
CA GLU A 247 -31.11 63.75 12.90
C GLU A 247 -29.93 63.28 12.02
N CYS A 248 -30.02 62.08 11.42
CA CYS A 248 -29.88 61.93 9.96
C CYS A 248 -30.25 60.51 9.44
N SER A 249 -31.20 60.48 8.51
CA SER A 249 -31.47 59.51 7.43
C SER A 249 -30.64 58.21 7.33
N THR A 250 -31.31 57.06 7.46
CA THR A 250 -30.76 55.72 7.09
C THR A 250 -31.53 55.11 5.90
N LEU A 251 -31.63 55.87 4.81
CA LEU A 251 -31.87 55.30 3.48
C LEU A 251 -30.94 55.96 2.46
N GLN A 252 -29.69 55.50 2.41
CA GLN A 252 -28.89 55.65 1.20
C GLN A 252 -27.97 54.46 1.00
N SER A 253 -28.40 53.60 0.09
CA SER A 253 -27.68 52.48 -0.46
C SER A 253 -26.59 52.98 -1.41
N ASP A 254 -25.38 53.28 -0.93
CA ASP A 254 -24.23 53.49 -1.81
C ASP A 254 -23.44 52.19 -1.99
N ALA A 255 -23.98 51.37 -2.90
CA ALA A 255 -23.18 50.44 -3.68
C ALA A 255 -22.25 51.25 -4.60
N THR A 256 -21.07 51.63 -4.11
CA THR A 256 -19.80 51.80 -4.87
C THR A 256 -18.78 52.46 -3.94
N ASN A 257 -17.99 51.66 -3.23
CA ASN A 257 -16.68 52.10 -2.77
C ASN A 257 -15.63 51.17 -3.37
N LEU A 258 -15.30 51.48 -4.63
CA LEU A 258 -14.11 50.98 -5.30
C LEU A 258 -12.94 51.68 -4.62
N THR A 259 -12.28 51.00 -3.67
CA THR A 259 -11.05 51.50 -3.08
C THR A 259 -9.96 51.44 -4.16
N ILE A 260 -9.84 52.51 -4.95
CA ILE A 260 -8.65 52.79 -5.73
C ILE A 260 -7.58 53.16 -4.71
N LEU A 261 -6.69 52.21 -4.40
CA LEU A 261 -5.46 52.53 -3.69
C LEU A 261 -4.52 53.28 -4.65
N PRO A 262 -3.83 54.34 -4.19
CA PRO A 262 -2.82 55.02 -4.99
C PRO A 262 -1.62 54.08 -5.26
N ASP A 263 -1.17 54.05 -6.51
CA ASP A 263 -0.13 53.15 -7.04
C ASP A 263 1.27 53.32 -6.41
N THR A 264 1.48 54.34 -5.58
CA THR A 264 2.80 54.68 -5.00
C THR A 264 3.22 53.80 -3.84
N HIS A 265 2.34 53.00 -3.24
CA HIS A 265 2.68 52.12 -2.12
C HIS A 265 2.89 50.64 -2.50
N LEU A 266 2.71 50.26 -3.77
CA LEU A 266 2.90 48.87 -4.21
C LEU A 266 4.36 48.55 -4.61
N SER A 267 5.18 49.55 -4.92
CA SER A 267 6.60 49.35 -5.28
C SER A 267 7.50 49.05 -4.07
N VAL A 268 7.16 49.59 -2.90
CA VAL A 268 8.00 49.47 -1.69
C VAL A 268 7.90 48.10 -1.02
N LEU A 269 6.84 47.31 -1.30
CA LEU A 269 6.70 45.95 -0.78
C LEU A 269 7.23 44.87 -1.73
N THR A 270 7.73 45.25 -2.92
CA THR A 270 8.34 44.31 -3.88
C THR A 270 9.86 44.24 -3.80
N GLU A 271 10.52 45.04 -2.95
CA GLU A 271 12.00 45.10 -2.87
C GLU A 271 12.60 44.50 -1.58
N SER A 272 11.83 43.87 -0.68
CA SER A 272 12.36 43.45 0.63
C SER A 272 12.56 41.95 0.87
N GLU A 273 12.53 41.09 -0.15
CA GLU A 273 12.88 39.66 0.01
C GLU A 273 13.75 39.17 -1.15
N ASP A 274 14.95 39.75 -1.28
CA ASP A 274 16.06 39.17 -2.03
C ASP A 274 17.31 39.20 -1.12
N ASP A 275 17.47 38.17 -0.29
CA ASP A 275 18.77 37.77 0.25
C ASP A 275 18.66 36.41 0.98
N SER A 276 18.97 35.32 0.27
CA SER A 276 19.58 34.11 0.85
C SER A 276 20.07 33.15 -0.25
N GLN A 277 21.35 33.34 -0.59
CA GLN A 277 22.34 32.31 -0.94
C GLN A 277 21.83 30.94 -1.43
N THR A 278 22.07 30.65 -2.71
CA THR A 278 22.56 29.33 -3.13
C THR A 278 23.65 29.50 -4.19
N GLU A 279 24.91 29.38 -3.75
CA GLU A 279 26.07 29.19 -4.63
C GLU A 279 25.86 27.94 -5.49
N ILE A 280 25.81 28.12 -6.81
CA ILE A 280 25.90 27.03 -7.78
C ILE A 280 27.38 26.86 -8.14
N ARG A 281 28.01 25.84 -7.57
CA ARG A 281 29.35 25.39 -7.96
C ARG A 281 29.27 24.74 -9.35
N GLN A 282 29.87 25.36 -10.35
CA GLN A 282 30.02 24.80 -11.70
C GLN A 282 30.89 23.53 -11.71
N PRO A 283 30.64 22.57 -12.63
CA PRO A 283 31.58 21.50 -12.92
C PRO A 283 32.71 22.02 -13.82
N ARG A 284 33.96 21.88 -13.35
CA ARG A 284 35.14 21.97 -14.21
C ARG A 284 35.35 20.63 -14.91
N ARG A 285 35.80 20.73 -16.17
CA ARG A 285 36.29 19.69 -17.09
C ARG A 285 36.99 18.51 -16.42
#